data_AF-A0A2V7BJW1-F1
#
_entry.id   AF-A0A2V7BJW1-F1
#
_cell.length_a   1.000
_cell.length_b   1.000
_cell.length_c   1.000
_cell.angle_alpha   90.00
_cell.angle_beta   90.00
_cell.angle_gamma   90.00
#
_symmetry.space_group_name_H-M   'P 1'
#
loop_
_entity.id
_entity.type
_entity.pdbx_description
1 polymer ?
#
loop_
_entity_poly.entity_id
_entity_poly.type
_entity_poly.pdbx_seq_one_letter_code
_entity_poly.pdbx_strand_id
1 'polypeptide(L)'
;MIVLTCYRTRKRIGAYLDGALEGPRAESAARHLAACTACQQEAEGLRRMRALLQQALSPARHVPEPDWTGFWPGIVRGIEQAKRRAPVRALQPAWRRPRWAIGGALVAAFLVSMMLWESDPVLPVLEAPVVVNSANSDHPGASLMVYHTPERDMTVVWVFGLDD
;
A
#
# COMPACT_ATOMS: atom_id res chain seq x y z
N MET A 1 -11.11 -23.95 -11.98
CA MET A 1 -10.09 -22.88 -12.18
C MET A 1 -9.37 -23.00 -13.54
N ILE A 2 -10.06 -23.44 -14.61
CA ILE A 2 -9.43 -23.78 -15.92
C ILE A 2 -9.51 -22.60 -16.91
N VAL A 3 -10.58 -21.80 -16.84
CA VAL A 3 -10.85 -20.70 -17.78
C VAL A 3 -9.77 -19.62 -17.73
N LEU A 4 -9.35 -19.21 -16.53
CA LEU A 4 -8.33 -18.16 -16.36
C LEU A 4 -6.95 -18.62 -16.85
N THR A 5 -6.60 -19.89 -16.60
CA THR A 5 -5.36 -20.49 -17.11
C THR A 5 -5.39 -20.68 -18.62
N CYS A 6 -6.52 -21.07 -19.21
CA CYS A 6 -6.68 -21.11 -20.67
C CYS A 6 -6.49 -19.72 -21.27
N TYR A 7 -7.16 -18.72 -20.74
CA TYR A 7 -7.04 -17.34 -21.22
C TYR A 7 -5.59 -16.83 -21.16
N ARG A 8 -4.89 -17.07 -20.04
CA ARG A 8 -3.48 -16.68 -19.88
C ARG A 8 -2.56 -17.45 -20.81
N THR A 9 -2.75 -18.75 -20.95
CA THR A 9 -1.93 -19.60 -21.83
C THR A 9 -2.14 -19.19 -23.28
N ARG A 10 -3.38 -19.02 -23.74
CA ARG A 10 -3.73 -18.55 -25.09
C ARG A 10 -3.01 -17.26 -25.48
N LYS A 11 -2.96 -16.27 -24.59
CA LYS A 11 -2.21 -15.02 -24.82
C LYS A 11 -0.70 -15.20 -24.90
N ARG A 12 -0.17 -16.33 -24.42
CA ARG A 12 1.26 -16.63 -24.30
C ARG A 12 1.72 -17.73 -25.24
N ILE A 13 0.83 -18.41 -25.97
CA ILE A 13 1.20 -19.56 -26.83
C ILE A 13 2.27 -19.16 -27.85
N GLY A 14 2.12 -18.00 -28.53
CA GLY A 14 3.14 -17.53 -29.48
C GLY A 14 4.53 -17.39 -28.85
N ALA A 15 4.63 -16.60 -27.77
CA ALA A 15 5.87 -16.42 -27.04
C ALA A 15 6.45 -17.74 -26.48
N TYR A 16 5.60 -18.68 -26.07
CA TYR A 16 6.01 -20.02 -25.66
C TYR A 16 6.62 -20.81 -26.83
N LEU A 17 5.94 -20.82 -27.99
CA LEU A 17 6.39 -21.52 -29.20
C LEU A 17 7.69 -20.94 -29.77
N ASP A 18 7.92 -19.64 -29.58
CA ASP A 18 9.13 -18.95 -30.03
C ASP A 18 10.29 -19.05 -29.02
N GLY A 19 10.08 -19.68 -27.86
CA GLY A 19 11.10 -19.79 -26.80
C GLY A 19 11.34 -18.48 -26.04
N ALA A 20 10.47 -17.49 -26.18
CA ALA A 20 10.60 -16.15 -25.57
C ALA A 20 10.03 -16.07 -24.13
N LEU A 21 9.43 -17.15 -23.62
CA LEU A 21 9.00 -17.23 -22.22
C LEU A 21 10.07 -17.90 -21.37
N GLU A 22 10.35 -17.31 -20.21
CA GLU A 22 11.32 -17.83 -19.25
C GLU A 22 10.68 -18.20 -17.91
N GLY A 23 11.35 -19.13 -17.22
CA GLY A 23 11.07 -19.52 -15.84
C GLY A 23 9.62 -19.94 -15.59
N PRO A 24 8.97 -19.46 -14.50
CA PRO A 24 7.65 -19.92 -14.08
C PRO A 24 6.54 -19.76 -15.13
N ARG A 25 6.70 -18.81 -16.07
CA ARG A 25 5.71 -18.57 -17.13
C ARG A 25 5.77 -19.64 -18.21
N ALA A 26 6.97 -20.08 -18.58
CA ALA A 26 7.18 -21.16 -19.54
C ALA A 26 6.66 -22.49 -18.98
N GLU A 27 7.01 -22.81 -17.73
CA GLU A 27 6.54 -24.02 -17.05
C GLU A 27 5.02 -24.06 -16.91
N SER A 28 4.41 -22.94 -16.52
CA SER A 28 2.95 -22.86 -16.41
C SER A 28 2.26 -23.04 -17.76
N ALA A 29 2.79 -22.47 -18.85
CA ALA A 29 2.26 -22.66 -20.19
C ALA A 29 2.42 -24.12 -20.65
N ALA A 30 3.59 -24.72 -20.43
CA ALA A 30 3.86 -26.12 -20.76
C ALA A 30 2.91 -27.08 -20.03
N ARG A 31 2.73 -26.90 -18.71
CA ARG A 31 1.82 -27.71 -17.89
C ARG A 31 0.38 -27.62 -18.37
N HIS A 32 -0.06 -26.41 -18.73
CA HIS A 32 -1.42 -26.21 -19.22
C HIS A 32 -1.62 -26.81 -20.62
N LEU A 33 -0.65 -26.62 -21.52
CA LEU A 33 -0.67 -27.21 -22.85
C LEU A 33 -0.65 -28.74 -22.80
N ALA A 34 0.00 -29.36 -21.82
CA ALA A 34 -0.03 -30.81 -21.64
C ALA A 34 -1.44 -31.35 -21.27
N ALA A 35 -2.27 -30.53 -20.61
CA ALA A 35 -3.55 -30.96 -20.05
C ALA A 35 -4.79 -30.42 -20.79
N CYS A 36 -4.64 -29.46 -21.71
CA CYS A 36 -5.77 -28.77 -22.36
C CYS A 36 -5.76 -28.94 -23.88
N THR A 37 -6.69 -29.74 -24.40
CA THR A 37 -6.85 -30.00 -25.85
C THR A 37 -7.16 -28.75 -26.66
N ALA A 38 -7.96 -27.82 -26.15
CA ALA A 38 -8.27 -26.57 -26.85
C ALA A 38 -7.01 -25.71 -27.07
N CYS A 39 -6.16 -25.56 -26.04
CA CYS A 39 -4.91 -24.82 -26.18
C CYS A 39 -3.87 -25.58 -27.03
N GLN A 40 -3.89 -26.92 -27.05
CA GLN A 40 -3.05 -27.72 -27.97
C GLN A 40 -3.41 -27.44 -29.43
N GLN A 41 -4.71 -27.44 -29.77
CA GLN A 41 -5.19 -27.15 -31.12
C GLN A 41 -4.78 -25.74 -31.59
N GLU A 42 -4.89 -24.74 -30.71
CA GLU A 42 -4.42 -23.39 -31.01
C GLU A 42 -2.90 -23.36 -31.27
N ALA A 43 -2.10 -24.05 -30.44
CA ALA A 43 -0.65 -24.15 -30.63
C ALA A 43 -0.27 -24.85 -31.94
N GLU A 44 -0.97 -25.91 -32.32
CA GLU A 44 -0.79 -26.59 -33.61
C GLU A 44 -1.18 -25.70 -34.79
N GLY A 45 -2.25 -24.91 -34.66
CA GLY A 45 -2.64 -23.91 -35.65
C GLY A 45 -1.52 -22.90 -35.90
N LEU A 46 -0.92 -22.37 -34.84
CA LEU A 46 0.21 -21.44 -34.92
C LEU A 46 1.46 -22.10 -35.54
N ARG A 47 1.77 -23.35 -35.18
CA ARG A 47 2.88 -24.11 -35.80
C ARG A 47 2.68 -24.32 -37.29
N ARG A 48 1.46 -24.70 -37.71
CA ARG A 48 1.13 -24.88 -39.13
C ARG A 48 1.23 -23.58 -39.90
N MET A 49 0.68 -22.49 -39.36
CA MET A 49 0.80 -21.16 -39.97
C MET A 49 2.27 -20.74 -40.12
N ARG A 50 3.10 -20.94 -39.09
CA ARG A 50 4.54 -20.70 -39.15
C ARG A 50 5.22 -21.54 -40.23
N ALA A 51 4.90 -22.82 -40.34
CA ALA A 51 5.47 -23.70 -41.37
C ALA A 51 5.10 -23.23 -42.79
N LEU A 52 3.84 -22.82 -43.01
CA LEU A 52 3.40 -22.26 -44.30
C LEU A 52 4.13 -20.95 -44.64
N LEU A 53 4.28 -20.06 -43.66
CA LEU A 53 5.06 -18.82 -43.83
C LEU A 53 6.52 -19.13 -44.13
N GLN A 54 7.13 -20.08 -43.41
CA GLN A 54 8.51 -20.51 -43.68
C GLN A 54 8.66 -21.09 -45.07
N GLN A 55 7.69 -21.85 -45.57
CA GLN A 55 7.73 -22.37 -46.94
C GLN A 55 7.55 -21.25 -47.98
N ALA A 56 6.64 -20.31 -47.75
CA ALA A 56 6.38 -19.19 -48.65
C ALA A 56 7.52 -18.16 -48.67
N LEU A 57 8.17 -17.95 -47.53
CA LEU A 57 9.27 -17.00 -47.35
C LEU A 57 10.64 -17.65 -47.53
N SER A 58 10.72 -18.99 -47.54
CA SER A 58 11.97 -19.67 -47.90
C SER A 58 12.32 -19.24 -49.30
N PRO A 59 13.45 -18.54 -49.49
CA PRO A 59 13.78 -18.01 -50.80
C PRO A 59 13.85 -19.19 -51.76
N ALA A 60 13.05 -19.09 -52.82
CA ALA A 60 13.16 -19.99 -53.95
C ALA A 60 14.61 -19.93 -54.43
N ARG A 61 15.39 -20.95 -54.04
CA ARG A 61 16.65 -21.41 -54.63
C ARG A 61 17.52 -20.25 -55.20
N HIS A 62 18.43 -19.73 -54.38
CA HIS A 62 19.40 -18.65 -54.66
C HIS A 62 18.86 -17.21 -54.65
N VAL A 63 18.69 -16.64 -53.46
CA VAL A 63 18.80 -15.19 -53.27
C VAL A 63 20.28 -14.88 -52.99
N PRO A 64 20.96 -14.03 -53.79
CA PRO A 64 22.30 -13.60 -53.47
C PRO A 64 22.31 -12.91 -52.11
N GLU A 65 23.35 -13.15 -51.32
CA GLU A 65 23.45 -12.60 -49.97
C GLU A 65 23.36 -11.06 -50.02
N PRO A 66 22.42 -10.44 -49.28
CA PRO A 66 22.29 -8.99 -49.30
C PRO A 66 23.59 -8.32 -48.84
N ASP A 67 23.95 -7.20 -49.44
CA ASP A 67 25.05 -6.38 -48.94
C ASP A 67 24.64 -5.69 -47.62
N TRP A 68 25.17 -6.19 -46.51
CA TRP A 68 24.90 -5.68 -45.16
C TRP A 68 25.80 -4.50 -44.76
N THR A 69 26.79 -4.13 -45.58
CA THR A 69 27.85 -3.17 -45.22
C THR A 69 27.29 -1.81 -44.79
N GLY A 70 26.21 -1.35 -45.42
CA GLY A 70 25.56 -0.06 -45.11
C GLY A 70 24.41 -0.13 -44.10
N PHE A 71 23.85 -1.32 -43.84
CA PHE A 71 22.63 -1.49 -43.06
C PHE A 71 22.81 -1.14 -41.59
N TRP A 72 23.79 -1.77 -40.94
CA TRP A 72 24.04 -1.56 -39.51
C TRP A 72 24.46 -0.13 -39.17
N PRO A 73 25.39 0.51 -39.92
CA PRO A 73 25.70 1.92 -39.72
C PRO A 73 24.46 2.82 -39.90
N GLY A 74 23.56 2.48 -40.83
CA GLY A 74 22.29 3.17 -41.03
C GLY A 74 21.39 3.13 -39.80
N ILE A 75 21.19 1.93 -39.22
CA ILE A 75 20.40 1.74 -37.99
C ILE A 75 20.99 2.51 -36.82
N VAL A 76 22.31 2.40 -36.60
CA VAL A 76 23.00 3.11 -35.51
C VAL A 76 22.81 4.62 -35.63
N ARG A 77 22.99 5.18 -36.84
CA ARG A 77 22.73 6.60 -37.10
C ARG A 77 21.27 6.97 -36.83
N GLY A 78 20.32 6.14 -37.23
CA GLY A 78 18.90 6.37 -36.99
C GLY A 78 18.56 6.44 -35.50
N ILE A 79 19.07 5.51 -34.70
CA ILE A 79 18.89 5.50 -33.24
C ILE A 79 19.49 6.75 -32.61
N GLU A 80 20.71 7.11 -33.00
CA GLU A 80 21.41 8.27 -32.45
C GLU A 80 20.70 9.59 -32.81
N GLN A 81 20.20 9.71 -34.04
CA GLN A 81 19.36 10.84 -34.44
C GLN A 81 18.04 10.90 -33.68
N ALA A 82 17.39 9.75 -33.43
CA ALA A 82 16.16 9.69 -32.65
C ALA A 82 16.38 10.12 -31.19
N LYS A 83 17.49 9.71 -30.57
CA LYS A 83 17.89 10.17 -29.23
C LYS A 83 18.10 11.68 -29.18
N ARG A 84 18.72 12.27 -30.21
CA ARG A 84 18.94 13.73 -30.30
C ARG A 84 17.66 14.51 -30.54
N ARG A 85 16.72 13.95 -31.31
CA ARG A 85 15.44 14.59 -31.66
C ARG A 85 14.37 14.42 -30.60
N ALA A 86 14.48 13.44 -29.71
CA ALA A 86 13.59 13.34 -28.56
C ALA A 86 14.03 14.41 -27.55
N PRO A 87 13.30 15.55 -27.40
CA PRO A 87 13.46 16.31 -26.19
C PRO A 87 13.09 15.34 -25.08
N VAL A 88 14.05 15.03 -24.21
CA VAL A 88 13.73 14.38 -22.94
C VAL A 88 12.69 15.31 -22.35
N ARG A 89 11.41 14.92 -22.39
CA ARG A 89 10.34 15.65 -21.72
C ARG A 89 10.70 15.46 -20.27
N ALA A 90 11.57 16.33 -19.78
CA ALA A 90 12.11 16.28 -18.45
C ALA A 90 10.88 16.12 -17.58
N LEU A 91 10.79 14.98 -16.89
CA LEU A 91 9.77 14.79 -15.87
C LEU A 91 10.11 15.85 -14.82
N GLN A 92 9.57 17.05 -15.03
CA GLN A 92 9.63 18.14 -14.09
C GLN A 92 9.10 17.54 -12.79
N PRO A 93 9.90 17.50 -11.72
CA PRO A 93 9.55 16.79 -10.51
C PRO A 93 8.20 17.32 -10.03
N ALA A 94 7.21 16.43 -9.91
CA ALA A 94 5.83 16.77 -9.60
C ALA A 94 5.69 17.55 -8.28
N TRP A 95 6.71 17.49 -7.42
CA TRP A 95 6.86 18.28 -6.19
C TRP A 95 6.86 19.80 -6.43
N ARG A 96 7.38 20.28 -7.57
CA ARG A 96 7.36 21.73 -7.89
C ARG A 96 5.99 22.23 -8.35
N ARG A 97 4.95 21.38 -8.35
CA ARG A 97 3.59 21.85 -8.63
C ARG A 97 3.01 22.53 -7.38
N PRO A 98 2.55 23.79 -7.47
CA PRO A 98 2.06 24.59 -6.33
C PRO A 98 0.87 23.96 -5.61
N ARG A 99 0.20 22.97 -6.23
CA ARG A 99 -0.90 22.21 -5.64
C ARG A 99 -0.48 21.37 -4.44
N TRP A 100 0.77 20.91 -4.37
CA TRP A 100 1.29 20.17 -3.22
C TRP A 100 1.61 21.08 -2.02
N ALA A 101 1.99 22.34 -2.26
CA ALA A 101 2.19 23.32 -1.20
C ALA A 101 0.86 23.67 -0.50
N ILE A 102 -0.24 23.80 -1.27
CA ILE A 102 -1.58 24.05 -0.73
C ILE A 102 -2.09 22.84 0.06
N GLY A 103 -1.89 21.63 -0.46
CA GLY A 103 -2.29 20.39 0.23
C GLY A 103 -1.58 20.20 1.57
N GLY A 104 -0.27 20.48 1.63
CA GLY A 104 0.50 20.38 2.87
C GLY A 104 0.05 21.38 3.94
N ALA A 105 -0.25 22.62 3.55
CA ALA A 105 -0.72 23.65 4.48
C ALA A 105 -2.08 23.29 5.12
N LEU A 106 -3.01 22.72 4.34
CA LEU A 106 -4.31 22.29 4.85
C LEU A 106 -4.21 21.12 5.83
N VAL A 107 -3.34 20.14 5.57
CA VAL A 107 -3.10 19.02 6.49
C VAL A 107 -2.47 19.52 7.79
N ALA A 108 -1.49 20.42 7.72
CA ALA A 108 -0.88 21.02 8.91
C ALA A 108 -1.91 21.79 9.75
N ALA A 109 -2.76 22.60 9.11
CA ALA A 109 -3.83 23.33 9.80
C ALA A 109 -4.86 22.40 10.45
N PHE A 110 -5.23 21.31 9.77
CA PHE A 110 -6.14 20.30 10.32
C PHE A 110 -5.55 19.59 11.53
N LEU A 111 -4.28 19.17 11.48
CA LEU A 111 -3.60 18.53 12.61
C LEU A 111 -3.50 19.46 13.83
N VAL A 112 -3.14 20.73 13.62
CA VAL A 112 -3.11 21.73 14.69
C VAL A 112 -4.52 21.91 15.28
N SER A 113 -5.55 22.05 14.45
CA SER A 113 -6.93 22.16 14.92
C SER A 113 -7.37 20.96 15.72
N MET A 114 -6.99 19.75 15.32
CA MET A 114 -7.35 18.52 16.03
C MET A 114 -6.66 18.43 17.40
N MET A 115 -5.38 18.82 17.46
CA MET A 115 -4.58 18.80 18.68
C MET A 115 -5.07 19.83 19.72
N LEU A 116 -5.53 21.00 19.25
CA LEU A 116 -6.21 21.96 20.13
C LEU A 116 -7.57 21.46 20.61
N TRP A 117 -8.24 20.58 19.86
CA TRP A 117 -9.55 20.02 20.26
C TRP A 117 -9.40 18.93 21.33
N GLU A 118 -8.36 18.10 21.26
CA GLU A 118 -8.07 17.08 22.30
C GLU A 118 -7.60 17.69 23.64
N SER A 119 -7.33 19.00 23.65
CA SER A 119 -6.95 19.72 24.86
C SER A 119 -8.21 20.13 25.65
N ASP A 120 -8.78 19.21 26.42
CA ASP A 120 -9.75 19.62 27.45
C ASP A 120 -9.02 20.55 28.44
N PRO A 121 -9.53 21.77 28.69
CA PRO A 121 -8.94 22.64 29.70
C PRO A 121 -9.08 21.94 31.04
N VAL A 122 -7.96 21.45 31.59
CA VAL A 122 -7.88 20.99 32.97
C VAL A 122 -8.14 22.23 33.84
N LEU A 123 -9.41 22.43 34.21
CA LEU A 123 -9.77 23.38 35.22
C LEU A 123 -9.17 22.86 36.54
N PRO A 124 -8.44 23.69 37.30
CA PRO A 124 -7.98 23.28 38.61
C PRO A 124 -9.23 23.02 39.46
N VAL A 125 -9.43 21.74 39.81
CA VAL A 125 -10.44 21.34 40.80
C VAL A 125 -10.03 22.03 42.10
N LEU A 126 -10.77 23.05 42.53
CA LEU A 126 -10.70 23.51 43.91
C LEU A 126 -11.23 22.35 44.76
N GLU A 127 -10.35 21.68 45.49
CA GLU A 127 -10.72 20.71 46.51
C GLU A 127 -11.70 21.38 47.48
N ALA A 128 -12.98 21.00 47.38
CA ALA A 128 -13.99 21.47 48.31
C ALA A 128 -13.74 20.77 49.66
N PRO A 129 -13.59 21.51 50.76
CA PRO A 129 -13.27 20.92 52.06
C PRO A 129 -14.38 19.95 52.48
N VAL A 130 -14.00 18.76 52.96
CA VAL A 130 -14.94 17.75 53.45
C VAL A 130 -15.54 18.23 54.78
N VAL A 131 -16.76 18.76 54.74
CA VAL A 131 -17.50 19.21 55.93
C VAL A 131 -18.33 18.05 56.49
N VAL A 132 -17.98 17.58 57.69
CA VAL A 132 -18.78 16.58 58.41
C VAL A 132 -19.98 17.26 59.08
N ASN A 133 -21.18 17.03 58.54
CA ASN A 133 -22.40 17.72 58.97
C ASN A 133 -23.06 17.09 60.22
N SER A 134 -22.77 15.82 60.53
CA SER A 134 -23.29 15.17 61.73
C SER A 134 -22.45 13.94 62.12
N ALA A 135 -22.23 13.76 63.42
CA ALA A 135 -21.70 12.52 64.00
C ALA A 135 -22.69 12.03 65.06
N ASN A 136 -23.12 10.77 64.99
CA ASN A 136 -24.04 10.16 65.96
C ASN A 136 -23.50 8.79 66.39
N SER A 137 -23.78 8.37 67.62
CA SER A 137 -23.39 7.07 68.16
C SER A 137 -24.59 6.33 68.71
N ASP A 138 -24.68 5.03 68.43
CA ASP A 138 -25.80 4.19 68.87
C ASP A 138 -25.72 3.77 70.34
N HIS A 139 -24.72 4.25 71.10
CA HIS A 139 -24.49 3.88 72.49
C HIS A 139 -25.05 4.95 73.45
N PRO A 140 -25.99 4.59 74.36
CA PRO A 140 -26.56 5.53 75.31
C PRO A 140 -25.51 5.91 76.37
N GLY A 141 -24.92 7.10 76.23
CA GLY A 141 -23.90 7.64 77.14
C GLY A 141 -22.59 8.04 76.44
N ALA A 142 -22.41 7.65 75.18
CA ALA A 142 -21.22 8.04 74.43
C ALA A 142 -21.28 9.53 74.03
N SER A 143 -20.17 10.23 74.22
CA SER A 143 -19.99 11.62 73.80
C SER A 143 -19.04 11.69 72.61
N LEU A 144 -19.46 12.37 71.54
CA LEU A 144 -18.69 12.52 70.32
C LEU A 144 -18.10 13.92 70.24
N MET A 145 -16.79 14.01 69.99
CA MET A 145 -16.11 15.27 69.70
C MET A 145 -15.50 15.21 68.30
N VAL A 146 -15.97 16.08 67.40
CA VAL A 146 -15.45 16.20 66.04
C VAL A 146 -14.48 17.38 66.01
N TYR A 147 -13.23 17.13 65.63
CA TYR A 147 -12.23 18.17 65.44
C TYR A 147 -11.80 18.20 63.97
N HIS A 148 -11.87 19.37 63.35
CA HIS A 148 -11.43 19.58 61.98
C HIS A 148 -10.08 20.29 61.98
N THR A 149 -9.09 19.72 61.30
CA THR A 149 -7.75 20.29 61.17
C THR A 149 -7.59 20.84 59.74
N PRO A 150 -7.85 22.14 59.52
CA PRO A 150 -7.90 22.75 58.19
C PRO A 150 -6.53 22.74 57.47
N GLU A 151 -5.43 22.57 58.21
CA GLU A 151 -4.06 22.54 57.67
C GLU A 151 -3.71 21.23 56.97
N ARG A 152 -4.48 20.15 57.20
CA ARG A 152 -4.20 18.81 56.65
C ARG A 152 -5.42 18.16 55.98
N ASP A 153 -6.49 18.95 55.75
CA ASP A 153 -7.79 18.49 55.24
C ASP A 153 -8.26 17.16 55.87
N MET A 154 -8.14 17.07 57.20
CA MET A 154 -8.43 15.87 57.96
C MET A 154 -9.42 16.18 59.07
N THR A 155 -10.45 15.34 59.19
CA THR A 155 -11.41 15.41 60.29
C THR A 155 -11.22 14.21 61.19
N VAL A 156 -10.98 14.47 62.48
CA VAL A 156 -10.80 13.45 63.52
C VAL A 156 -12.05 13.42 64.39
N VAL A 157 -12.64 12.24 64.55
CA VAL A 157 -13.80 12.03 65.41
C VAL A 157 -13.37 11.21 66.63
N TRP A 158 -13.48 11.82 67.80
CA TRP A 158 -13.22 11.16 69.09
C TRP A 158 -14.53 10.69 69.70
N VAL A 159 -14.54 9.47 70.23
CA VAL A 159 -15.69 8.86 70.90
C VAL A 159 -15.28 8.58 72.34
N PHE A 160 -15.99 9.17 73.30
CA PHE A 160 -15.73 9.04 74.74
C PHE A 160 -16.90 8.36 75.46
N GLY A 161 -16.66 7.75 76.62
CA GLY A 161 -17.71 7.11 77.43
C GLY A 161 -18.14 5.73 76.94
N LEU A 162 -17.24 5.01 76.25
CA LEU A 162 -17.37 3.58 75.99
C LEU A 162 -16.84 2.83 77.22
N ASP A 163 -17.61 2.82 78.30
CA ASP A 163 -17.38 1.90 79.42
C ASP A 163 -18.07 0.56 79.08
N ASP A 164 -17.46 -0.58 79.41
CA ASP A 164 -18.20 -1.87 79.48
C ASP A 164 -19.30 -1.80 80.55
#